data_AF-A0A1C7GRH1-F1
#
_entry.id   AF-A0A1C7GRH1-F1
#
_cell.length_a   1.000
_cell.length_b   1.000
_cell.length_c   1.000
_cell.angle_alpha   90.00
_cell.angle_beta   90.00
_cell.angle_gamma   90.00
#
_symmetry.space_group_name_H-M   'P 1'
#
loop_
_entity.id
_entity.type
_entity.pdbx_description
1 polymer ?
#
loop_
_entity_poly.entity_id
_entity_poly.type
_entity_poly.pdbx_seq_one_letter_code
_entity_poly.pdbx_strand_id
1 'polypeptide(L)'
;MYVSYEFYTETFGTLIPEKDFPRVEAEAEAVISYLTYVNGDIFAKEDSRVKLAVCAAAEVVYNSKQSNGASGSAGVKSESNDGYSVTYVTEAQDGQTAEAALRKKIAEAVRLYLLPTGWLSRKVGCCHVCAGYDHSLQ
;
A
#
# COMPACT_ATOMS: atom_id res chain seq x y z
N MET A 1 6.47 -8.14 11.53
CA MET A 1 6.04 -9.49 11.15
C MET A 1 4.79 -9.90 11.88
N TYR A 2 3.71 -9.30 11.39
CA TYR A 2 2.33 -9.62 11.72
C TYR A 2 1.86 -10.89 11.00
N VAL A 3 2.49 -11.24 9.87
CA VAL A 3 2.15 -12.42 9.05
C VAL A 3 3.35 -13.37 8.93
N SER A 4 3.09 -14.68 9.10
CA SER A 4 4.07 -15.74 8.85
C SER A 4 4.12 -16.12 7.37
N TYR A 5 5.27 -16.62 6.91
CA TYR A 5 5.43 -17.08 5.52
C TYR A 5 4.45 -18.21 5.18
N GLU A 6 4.24 -19.14 6.12
CA GLU A 6 3.27 -20.22 5.98
C GLU A 6 1.86 -19.68 5.68
N PHE A 7 1.39 -18.71 6.47
CA PHE A 7 0.07 -18.09 6.26
C PHE A 7 -0.05 -17.44 4.88
N TYR A 8 1.00 -16.74 4.43
CA TYR A 8 1.05 -16.15 3.09
C TYR A 8 0.92 -17.23 1.99
N THR A 9 1.68 -18.32 2.10
CA THR A 9 1.66 -19.39 1.10
C THR A 9 0.36 -20.19 1.06
N GLU A 10 -0.27 -20.41 2.21
CA GLU A 10 -1.54 -21.14 2.31
C GLU A 10 -2.73 -20.33 1.79
N THR A 11 -2.73 -19.01 2.03
CA THR A 11 -3.92 -18.17 1.84
C THR A 11 -3.83 -17.24 0.63
N PHE A 12 -2.63 -16.86 0.22
CA PHE A 12 -2.42 -15.80 -0.77
C PHE A 12 -1.70 -16.29 -2.03
N GLY A 13 -0.52 -16.89 -1.89
CA GLY A 13 0.23 -17.38 -3.05
C GLY A 13 1.71 -17.64 -2.78
N THR A 14 2.45 -17.93 -3.84
CA THR A 14 3.88 -18.33 -3.78
C THR A 14 4.78 -17.39 -4.59
N LEU A 15 4.34 -16.16 -4.84
CA LEU A 15 5.04 -15.21 -5.70
C LEU A 15 6.31 -14.65 -5.03
N ILE A 16 6.26 -14.47 -3.72
CA ILE A 16 7.38 -13.96 -2.92
C ILE A 16 8.23 -15.15 -2.41
N PRO A 17 9.54 -15.20 -2.72
CA PRO A 17 10.46 -16.17 -2.13
C PRO A 17 10.60 -15.97 -0.62
N GLU A 18 10.71 -17.05 0.15
CA GLU A 18 10.87 -17.01 1.62
C GLU A 18 11.97 -16.04 2.08
N LYS A 19 13.11 -16.03 1.38
CA LYS A 19 14.25 -15.15 1.70
C LYS A 19 13.92 -13.66 1.61
N ASP A 20 12.98 -13.28 0.75
CA ASP A 20 12.59 -11.88 0.53
C ASP A 20 11.36 -11.49 1.35
N PHE A 21 10.59 -12.46 1.84
CA PHE A 21 9.33 -12.26 2.55
C PHE A 21 9.47 -11.35 3.80
N PRO A 22 10.44 -11.55 4.72
CA PRO A 22 10.64 -10.65 5.87
C PRO A 22 10.79 -9.18 5.52
N ARG A 23 11.48 -8.90 4.40
CA ARG A 23 11.74 -7.53 3.97
C ARG A 23 10.48 -6.88 3.42
N VAL A 24 9.78 -7.56 2.51
CA VAL A 24 8.59 -6.99 1.86
C VAL A 24 7.39 -6.93 2.79
N GLU A 25 7.30 -7.82 3.78
CA GLU A 25 6.28 -7.79 4.83
C GLU A 25 6.49 -6.58 5.75
N ALA A 26 7.71 -6.32 6.22
CA ALA A 26 8.00 -5.15 7.04
C ALA A 26 7.69 -3.83 6.30
N GLU A 27 7.96 -3.76 5.00
CA GLU A 27 7.58 -2.60 4.18
C GLU A 27 6.06 -2.49 3.99
N ALA A 28 5.37 -3.60 3.80
CA ALA A 28 3.92 -3.63 3.75
C ALA A 28 3.29 -3.14 5.08
N GLU A 29 3.80 -3.60 6.22
CA GLU A 29 3.41 -3.15 7.56
C GLU A 29 3.62 -1.63 7.72
N ALA A 30 4.77 -1.11 7.28
CA ALA A 30 5.07 0.32 7.36
C ALA A 30 4.08 1.16 6.51
N VAL A 31 3.75 0.70 5.30
CA VAL A 31 2.79 1.41 4.43
C VAL A 31 1.38 1.34 4.99
N ILE A 32 0.95 0.18 5.48
CA ILE A 32 -0.37 0.03 6.11
C ILE A 32 -0.47 0.91 7.36
N SER A 33 0.55 0.91 8.22
CA SER A 33 0.65 1.81 9.38
C SER A 33 0.50 3.26 8.96
N TYR A 34 1.20 3.67 7.90
CA TYR A 34 1.10 5.02 7.34
C TYR A 34 -0.29 5.35 6.78
N LEU A 35 -1.07 4.35 6.33
CA LEU A 35 -2.44 4.58 5.86
C LEU A 35 -3.43 4.69 7.02
N THR A 36 -3.17 4.02 8.13
CA THR A 36 -4.13 3.87 9.24
C THR A 36 -3.73 4.64 10.50
N TYR A 37 -2.58 5.32 10.54
CA TYR A 37 -2.03 5.96 11.75
C TYR A 37 -3.03 6.89 12.47
N VAL A 38 -3.92 7.54 11.71
CA VAL A 38 -4.96 8.43 12.26
C VAL A 38 -5.98 7.68 13.13
N ASN A 39 -6.18 6.39 12.89
CA ASN A 39 -7.11 5.52 13.60
C ASN A 39 -6.42 4.68 14.69
N GLY A 40 -5.10 4.80 14.84
CA GLY A 40 -4.29 4.07 15.82
C GLY A 40 -3.48 2.94 15.22
N ASP A 41 -2.99 2.06 16.11
CA ASP A 41 -2.20 0.89 15.74
C ASP A 41 -3.11 -0.27 15.30
N ILE A 42 -3.18 -0.49 13.99
CA ILE A 42 -3.94 -1.58 13.37
C ILE A 42 -3.40 -2.97 13.71
N PHE A 43 -2.13 -3.07 14.10
CA PHE A 43 -1.47 -4.33 14.41
C PHE A 43 -1.57 -4.70 15.89
N ALA A 44 -2.10 -3.81 16.74
CA ALA A 44 -2.29 -4.05 18.17
C ALA A 44 -3.22 -5.24 18.47
N LYS A 45 -4.13 -5.56 17.53
CA LYS A 45 -5.00 -6.73 17.63
C LYS A 45 -4.81 -7.63 16.42
N GLU A 46 -4.81 -8.93 16.67
CA GLU A 46 -4.83 -9.92 15.59
C GLU A 46 -6.19 -9.92 14.87
N ASP A 47 -6.17 -9.72 13.54
CA ASP A 47 -7.33 -9.74 12.66
C ASP A 47 -6.95 -10.38 11.31
N SER A 48 -7.68 -11.41 10.92
CA SER A 48 -7.45 -12.14 9.66
C SER A 48 -7.50 -11.24 8.42
N ARG A 49 -8.35 -10.20 8.42
CA ARG A 49 -8.44 -9.26 7.29
C ARG A 49 -7.22 -8.36 7.21
N VAL A 50 -6.63 -8.00 8.34
CA VAL A 50 -5.36 -7.25 8.39
C VAL A 50 -4.22 -8.14 7.89
N LYS A 51 -4.19 -9.43 8.26
CA LYS A 51 -3.21 -10.38 7.72
C LYS A 51 -3.30 -10.49 6.19
N LEU A 52 -4.51 -10.60 5.64
CA LEU A 52 -4.75 -10.60 4.20
C LEU A 52 -4.31 -9.29 3.52
N ALA A 53 -4.55 -8.14 4.17
CA ALA A 53 -4.10 -6.85 3.67
C ALA A 53 -2.57 -6.75 3.59
N VAL A 54 -1.86 -7.24 4.62
CA VAL A 54 -0.40 -7.29 4.64
C VAL A 54 0.14 -8.16 3.51
N CYS A 55 -0.44 -9.36 3.29
CA CYS A 55 -0.08 -10.22 2.16
C CYS A 55 -0.25 -9.51 0.81
N ALA A 56 -1.40 -8.84 0.60
CA ALA A 56 -1.68 -8.12 -0.64
C ALA A 56 -0.71 -6.96 -0.87
N ALA A 57 -0.39 -6.20 0.17
CA ALA A 57 0.60 -5.14 0.11
C ALA A 57 2.01 -5.69 -0.20
N ALA A 58 2.39 -6.82 0.41
CA ALA A 58 3.70 -7.45 0.23
C ALA A 58 3.94 -7.85 -1.24
N GLU A 59 2.94 -8.38 -1.94
CA GLU A 59 3.08 -8.71 -3.37
C GLU A 59 3.25 -7.47 -4.25
N VAL A 60 2.54 -6.39 -3.94
CA VAL A 60 2.68 -5.11 -4.67
C VAL A 60 4.08 -4.53 -4.45
N VAL A 61 4.59 -4.56 -3.22
CA VAL A 61 5.95 -4.14 -2.89
C VAL A 61 6.97 -4.98 -3.64
N TYR A 62 6.83 -6.31 -3.61
CA TYR A 62 7.73 -7.23 -4.30
C TYR A 62 7.73 -6.99 -5.81
N ASN A 63 6.56 -6.90 -6.43
CA ASN A 63 6.43 -6.63 -7.87
C ASN A 63 7.03 -5.28 -8.26
N SER A 64 6.84 -4.23 -7.46
CA SER A 64 7.45 -2.93 -7.70
C SER A 64 8.98 -2.99 -7.67
N LYS A 65 9.55 -3.78 -6.76
CA LYS A 65 11.01 -3.97 -6.68
C LYS A 65 11.54 -4.75 -7.87
N GLN A 66 10.81 -5.77 -8.31
CA GLN A 66 11.16 -6.52 -9.51
C GLN A 66 11.13 -5.64 -10.76
N SER A 67 10.12 -4.78 -10.91
CA SER A 67 10.05 -3.84 -12.03
C SER A 67 11.16 -2.78 -12.00
N ASN A 68 11.58 -2.34 -10.81
CA ASN A 68 12.72 -1.42 -10.65
C ASN A 68 14.07 -2.10 -10.90
N GLY A 69 14.21 -3.39 -10.59
CA GLY A 69 15.41 -4.19 -10.89
C GLY A 69 15.49 -4.69 -12.35
N ALA A 70 14.36 -4.74 -13.06
CA ALA A 70 14.26 -5.20 -14.45
C ALA A 70 14.35 -4.06 -15.49
N SER A 71 14.59 -2.81 -15.07
CA SER A 71 14.95 -1.69 -15.96
C SER A 71 16.39 -1.83 -16.47
N GLY A 72 16.69 -2.97 -17.08
CA GLY A 72 17.90 -3.27 -17.83
C GLY A 72 17.70 -3.12 -19.33
N SER A 73 16.94 -2.11 -19.80
CA SER A 73 16.87 -1.73 -21.22
C SER A 73 16.34 -0.31 -21.42
N ALA A 74 17.19 0.68 -21.10
CA ALA A 74 17.37 1.94 -21.84
C ALA A 74 18.12 2.94 -20.93
N GLY A 75 19.43 2.75 -20.81
CA GLY A 75 20.37 3.83 -20.54
C GLY A 75 20.24 4.60 -19.23
N VAL A 76 20.57 3.99 -18.08
CA VAL A 76 21.24 4.73 -16.99
C VAL A 76 22.36 3.86 -16.44
N LYS A 77 23.57 4.43 -16.47
CA LYS A 77 24.82 3.86 -15.96
C LYS A 77 24.82 3.82 -14.43
N SER A 78 25.67 2.91 -13.93
CA SER A 78 26.36 2.99 -12.63
C SER A 78 25.49 2.66 -11.40
N GLU A 79 25.98 2.05 -10.33
CA GLU A 79 27.26 1.43 -9.96
C GLU A 79 27.00 0.64 -8.66
N SER A 80 27.90 -0.27 -8.32
CA SER A 80 27.90 -1.19 -7.18
C SER A 80 27.24 -0.75 -5.86
N ASN A 81 26.51 -1.70 -5.26
CA ASN A 81 26.44 -2.08 -3.84
C ASN A 81 27.04 -1.10 -2.80
N ASP A 82 26.19 -0.26 -2.21
CA ASP A 82 26.31 0.24 -0.82
C ASP A 82 24.91 0.60 -0.32
N GLY A 83 24.60 0.18 0.92
CA GLY A 83 23.24 0.03 1.44
C GLY A 83 22.30 1.23 1.28
N TYR A 84 21.04 0.92 1.00
CA TYR A 84 19.90 1.86 0.96
C TYR A 84 19.92 2.85 -0.22
N SER A 85 19.59 2.38 -1.43
CA SER A 85 19.41 3.23 -2.60
C SER A 85 17.92 3.61 -2.78
N VAL A 86 17.56 4.81 -2.31
CA VAL A 86 16.37 5.54 -2.76
C VAL A 86 16.72 6.19 -4.10
N THR A 87 16.20 5.67 -5.20
CA THR A 87 16.44 6.24 -6.54
C THR A 87 15.54 7.46 -6.74
N TYR A 88 16.17 8.63 -6.87
CA TYR A 88 15.55 9.89 -7.23
C TYR A 88 15.04 9.87 -8.69
N VAL A 89 13.78 10.30 -8.80
CA VAL A 89 13.06 10.94 -9.93
C VAL A 89 13.66 10.77 -11.34
N THR A 90 12.88 10.14 -12.22
CA THR A 90 12.82 10.56 -13.64
C THR A 90 11.47 11.18 -13.93
N GLU A 91 11.57 12.33 -14.58
CA GLU A 91 10.56 13.33 -14.80
C GLU A 91 9.68 12.90 -15.99
N ALA A 92 8.45 12.47 -15.74
CA ALA A 92 7.40 12.49 -16.77
C ALA A 92 6.01 12.30 -16.15
N GLN A 93 5.25 13.40 -16.18
CA GLN A 93 3.82 13.56 -15.87
C GLN A 93 3.43 13.65 -14.38
N ASP A 94 3.08 14.87 -13.99
CA ASP A 94 2.17 15.19 -12.88
C ASP A 94 2.67 14.88 -11.46
N GLY A 95 3.81 15.45 -11.04
CA GLY A 95 4.16 15.71 -9.63
C GLY A 95 4.13 14.53 -8.63
N GLN A 96 3.91 13.30 -9.09
CA GLN A 96 3.81 12.09 -8.27
C GLN A 96 5.14 11.35 -8.34
N THR A 97 5.84 11.32 -7.21
CA THR A 97 7.05 10.51 -7.06
C THR A 97 6.73 9.02 -7.27
N ALA A 98 7.72 8.22 -7.69
CA ALA A 98 7.56 6.76 -7.83
C ALA A 98 7.05 6.12 -6.52
N GLU A 99 7.45 6.67 -5.38
CA GLU A 99 6.94 6.28 -4.06
C GLU A 99 5.45 6.58 -3.87
N ALA A 100 4.97 7.74 -4.32
CA ALA A 100 3.55 8.08 -4.25
C ALA A 100 2.71 7.13 -5.13
N ALA A 101 3.21 6.79 -6.31
CA ALA A 101 2.57 5.80 -7.18
C ALA A 101 2.54 4.40 -6.54
N LEU A 102 3.63 3.96 -5.90
CA LEU A 102 3.68 2.70 -5.16
C LEU A 102 2.68 2.69 -4.00
N ARG A 103 2.66 3.75 -3.18
CA ARG A 103 1.70 3.89 -2.07
C ARG A 103 0.26 3.85 -2.55
N LYS A 104 -0.05 4.45 -3.71
CA LYS A 104 -1.38 4.39 -4.32
C LYS A 104 -1.77 2.97 -4.73
N LYS A 105 -0.85 2.22 -5.34
CA LYS A 105 -1.08 0.80 -5.71
C LYS A 105 -1.30 -0.07 -4.47
N ILE A 106 -0.49 0.12 -3.43
CA ILE A 106 -0.67 -0.59 -2.16
C ILE A 106 -2.01 -0.21 -1.53
N ALA A 107 -2.35 1.08 -1.47
CA ALA A 107 -3.62 1.56 -0.94
C ALA A 107 -4.82 0.94 -1.68
N GLU A 108 -4.75 0.77 -3.00
CA GLU A 108 -5.78 0.10 -3.79
C GLU A 108 -5.89 -1.39 -3.45
N ALA A 109 -4.77 -2.11 -3.36
CA ALA A 109 -4.73 -3.53 -3.04
C ALA A 109 -5.27 -3.82 -1.62
N VAL A 110 -4.85 -3.05 -0.61
CA VAL A 110 -5.29 -3.27 0.78
C VAL A 110 -6.73 -2.82 1.03
N ARG A 111 -7.27 -1.94 0.18
CA ARG A 111 -8.61 -1.38 0.36
C ARG A 111 -9.69 -2.45 0.40
N LEU A 112 -9.57 -3.50 -0.41
CA LEU A 112 -10.55 -4.59 -0.43
C LEU A 112 -10.68 -5.30 0.94
N TYR A 113 -9.58 -5.37 1.69
CA TYR A 113 -9.52 -6.06 2.98
C TYR A 113 -9.77 -5.13 4.17
N LEU A 114 -9.27 -3.88 4.10
CA LEU A 114 -9.32 -2.91 5.21
C LEU A 114 -10.54 -1.98 5.19
N LEU A 115 -11.27 -1.89 4.09
CA LEU A 115 -12.50 -1.08 4.04
C LEU A 115 -13.63 -1.63 4.93
N PRO A 116 -13.91 -2.95 4.99
CA PRO A 116 -14.99 -3.46 5.84
C PRO A 116 -14.62 -3.57 7.34
N THR A 117 -13.38 -3.22 7.72
CA THR A 117 -12.93 -3.21 9.12
C THR A 117 -13.05 -1.83 9.77
N GLY A 118 -13.29 -0.77 8.99
CA GLY A 118 -13.38 0.61 9.48
C GLY A 118 -12.03 1.32 9.64
N TRP A 119 -10.92 0.67 9.32
CA TRP A 119 -9.57 1.25 9.42
C TRP A 119 -9.27 2.30 8.34
N LEU A 120 -9.98 2.27 7.21
CA LEU A 120 -9.83 3.25 6.14
C LEU A 120 -11.03 4.20 6.11
N SER A 121 -10.77 5.50 6.04
CA SER A 121 -11.83 6.50 5.92
C SER A 121 -12.58 6.32 4.59
N ARG A 122 -13.88 6.04 4.68
CA ARG A 122 -14.77 6.12 3.53
C ARG A 122 -15.03 7.60 3.26
N LYS A 123 -14.25 8.22 2.35
CA LYS A 123 -14.66 9.52 1.77
C LYS A 123 -15.91 9.28 0.92
N VAL A 124 -17.08 9.26 1.57
CA VAL A 124 -18.33 9.63 0.91
C VAL A 124 -18.22 11.13 0.72
N GLY A 125 -18.10 11.58 -0.54
CA GLY A 125 -18.26 12.99 -0.82
C GLY A 125 -19.62 13.38 -0.26
N CYS A 126 -19.63 14.20 0.79
CA CYS A 126 -20.87 14.75 1.31
C CYS A 126 -21.40 15.64 0.19
N CYS A 127 -22.30 15.11 -0.63
CA CYS A 127 -23.12 15.92 -1.51
C CYS A 127 -24.00 16.73 -0.57
N HIS A 128 -23.51 17.91 -0.20
CA HIS A 128 -24.19 18.87 0.65
C HIS A 128 -25.36 19.44 -0.16
N VAL A 129 -26.38 18.62 -0.41
CA VAL A 129 -27.70 19.11 -0.79
C VAL A 129 -28.37 19.54 0.50
N CYS A 130 -27.89 20.63 1.08
CA CYS A 130 -28.76 21.48 1.87
C CYS A 130 -29.67 22.16 0.87
N ALA A 131 -30.81 21.53 0.59
CA ALA A 131 -31.92 22.15 -0.10
C ALA A 131 -32.41 23.31 0.77
N GLY A 132 -31.88 24.50 0.52
CA GLY A 132 -32.60 25.71 0.86
C GLY A 132 -33.84 25.80 -0.02
N TYR A 133 -35.02 25.81 0.58
CA TYR A 133 -36.18 26.54 0.07
C TYR A 133 -37.02 26.99 1.26
N ASP A 134 -36.72 28.20 1.67
CA ASP A 134 -37.64 29.11 2.35
C ASP A 134 -38.79 29.39 1.36
N HIS A 135 -40.02 28.98 1.71
CA HIS A 135 -41.21 29.57 1.10
C HIS A 135 -42.36 29.59 2.12
N SER A 136 -42.56 30.79 2.64
CA SER A 136 -43.72 31.31 3.34
C SER A 136 -45.06 30.65 2.99
N LEU A 137 -45.77 30.17 4.00
CA LEU A 137 -47.23 30.05 3.99
C LEU A 137 -47.77 30.44 5.37
N GLN A 138 -48.12 31.71 5.52
CA GLN A 138 -49.19 32.21 6.39
C GLN A 138 -49.76 33.49 5.78
#